data_AF-A0A6N6TC85-F1
#
_entry.id   AF-A0A6N6TC85-F1
#
_cell.length_a   1.000
_cell.length_b   1.000
_cell.length_c   1.000
_cell.angle_alpha   90.00
_cell.angle_beta   90.00
_cell.angle_gamma   90.00
#
_symmetry.space_group_name_H-M   'P 1'
#
loop_
_entity.id
_entity.type
_entity.pdbx_description
1 polymer ?
#
loop_
_entity_poly.entity_id
_entity_poly.type
_entity_poly.pdbx_seq_one_letter_code
_entity_poly.pdbx_strand_id
1 'polypeptide(L)'
;MSGRRRAVFHRLTWIALALTFVVVMLGAYVRLSDAGLGCPDWPGCYGRLLNLPDQAQQIAEANAAYPHRPVEPAKAWKEMVHRYGAGMLGLLVLVLAALAWRNRRDPSQPVALPLALLGLIGFQSLLGMWTVTWQLKPIVVMGHLLGGLTTLGLLAWLVLRQGRRDPLTLSPLAGGEGTELRRYALLGLALLVVQIILGGWTSANYAALACPDFPTCQTYWWPPMDFREAFTPWRGLGVSY
;
A
#
# COMPACT_ATOMS: atom_id res chain seq x y z
N MET A 1 15.12 -13.54 25.74
CA MET A 1 15.08 -14.40 24.52
C MET A 1 16.46 -15.02 24.30
N SER A 2 16.57 -16.25 23.78
CA SER A 2 17.88 -16.69 23.23
C SER A 2 18.26 -15.76 22.07
N GLY A 3 19.52 -15.36 21.96
CA GLY A 3 19.98 -14.42 20.92
C GLY A 3 19.54 -14.82 19.51
N ARG A 4 19.43 -16.13 19.25
CA ARG A 4 18.92 -16.70 18.00
C ARG A 4 17.47 -16.30 17.69
N ARG A 5 16.54 -16.34 18.65
CA ARG A 5 15.13 -15.96 18.41
C ARG A 5 14.98 -14.49 18.07
N ARG A 6 15.78 -13.63 18.70
CA ARG A 6 15.78 -12.17 18.45
C ARG A 6 16.35 -11.86 17.07
N ALA A 7 17.43 -12.53 16.69
CA ALA A 7 18.01 -12.41 15.36
C ALA A 7 17.01 -12.84 14.26
N VAL A 8 16.27 -13.93 14.46
CA VAL A 8 15.23 -14.37 13.51
C VAL A 8 14.12 -13.33 13.37
N PHE A 9 13.54 -12.85 14.47
CA PHE A 9 12.49 -11.84 14.42
C PHE A 9 12.96 -10.55 13.70
N HIS A 10 14.18 -10.10 13.97
CA HIS A 10 14.75 -8.93 13.32
C HIS A 10 14.97 -9.13 11.82
N ARG A 11 15.52 -10.28 11.41
CA ARG A 11 15.69 -10.62 9.99
C ARG A 11 14.35 -10.69 9.26
N LEU A 12 13.35 -11.33 9.85
CA LEU A 12 12.00 -11.39 9.27
C LEU A 12 11.37 -10.00 9.16
N THR A 13 11.62 -9.10 10.12
CA THR A 13 11.13 -7.71 10.03
C THR A 13 11.77 -6.97 8.85
N TRP A 14 13.08 -7.13 8.62
CA TRP A 14 13.75 -6.55 7.46
C TRP A 14 13.24 -7.12 6.14
N ILE A 15 13.03 -8.43 6.07
CA ILE A 15 12.44 -9.08 4.88
C ILE A 15 11.04 -8.53 4.63
N ALA A 16 10.22 -8.37 5.68
CA ALA A 16 8.88 -7.79 5.56
C ALA A 16 8.92 -6.34 5.08
N LEU A 17 9.85 -5.54 5.58
CA LEU A 17 10.05 -4.16 5.14
C LEU A 17 10.42 -4.10 3.65
N ALA A 18 11.40 -4.89 3.22
CA ALA A 18 11.82 -4.97 1.82
C ALA A 18 10.68 -5.44 0.91
N LEU A 19 9.96 -6.49 1.32
CA LEU A 19 8.81 -6.99 0.58
C LEU A 19 7.68 -5.95 0.50
N THR A 20 7.40 -5.23 1.60
CA THR A 20 6.38 -4.16 1.59
C THR A 20 6.74 -3.06 0.60
N PHE A 21 8.01 -2.66 0.55
CA PHE A 21 8.48 -1.70 -0.44
C PHE A 21 8.22 -2.21 -1.87
N VAL A 22 8.57 -3.47 -2.17
CA VAL A 22 8.28 -4.10 -3.47
C VAL A 22 6.78 -4.12 -3.77
N VAL A 23 5.94 -4.49 -2.80
CA VAL A 23 4.48 -4.52 -2.97
C VAL A 23 3.90 -3.13 -3.27
N VAL A 24 4.39 -2.09 -2.59
CA VAL A 24 3.99 -0.70 -2.86
C VAL A 24 4.39 -0.29 -4.28
N MET A 25 5.60 -0.65 -4.74
CA MET A 25 6.03 -0.39 -6.12
C MET A 25 5.19 -1.15 -7.15
N LEU A 26 4.85 -2.42 -6.89
CA LEU A 26 3.96 -3.20 -7.74
C LEU A 26 2.56 -2.57 -7.81
N GLY A 27 2.04 -2.06 -6.69
CA GLY A 27 0.75 -1.37 -6.66
C GLY A 27 0.77 -0.07 -7.48
N ALA A 28 1.86 0.71 -7.37
CA ALA A 28 2.07 1.88 -8.21
C ALA A 28 2.15 1.50 -9.70
N TYR A 29 2.82 0.40 -10.05
CA TYR A 29 2.91 -0.09 -11.42
C TYR A 29 1.55 -0.55 -11.97
N VAL A 30 0.74 -1.26 -11.19
CA VAL A 30 -0.65 -1.63 -11.55
C VAL A 30 -1.45 -0.36 -11.87
N ARG A 31 -1.34 0.67 -11.04
CA ARG A 31 -2.05 1.94 -11.25
C ARG A 31 -1.57 2.69 -12.49
N LEU A 32 -0.26 2.90 -12.63
CA LEU A 32 0.33 3.70 -13.70
C LEU A 32 0.21 3.04 -15.08
N SER A 33 0.04 1.72 -15.12
CA SER A 33 -0.15 0.97 -16.36
C SER A 33 -1.61 0.61 -16.65
N ASP A 34 -2.53 1.31 -15.98
CA ASP A 34 -3.99 1.18 -16.09
C ASP A 34 -4.49 -0.26 -16.01
N ALA A 35 -3.91 -1.02 -15.08
CA ALA A 35 -4.21 -2.43 -14.88
C ALA A 35 -5.06 -2.66 -13.63
N GLY A 36 -5.57 -1.63 -12.95
CA GLY A 36 -6.26 -1.76 -11.66
C GLY A 36 -7.61 -2.49 -11.69
N LEU A 37 -8.11 -2.82 -12.88
CA LEU A 37 -9.34 -3.60 -13.12
C LEU A 37 -9.15 -4.70 -14.20
N GLY A 38 -7.91 -5.11 -14.44
CA GLY A 38 -7.58 -6.26 -15.28
C GLY A 38 -8.13 -7.59 -14.77
N CYS A 39 -8.52 -7.69 -13.50
CA CYS A 39 -9.24 -8.86 -12.96
C CYS A 39 -10.68 -8.49 -12.55
N PRO A 40 -11.70 -9.25 -12.98
CA PRO A 40 -13.10 -8.93 -12.68
C PRO A 40 -13.51 -9.24 -11.24
N ASP A 41 -12.77 -10.14 -10.58
CA ASP A 41 -13.07 -10.75 -9.30
C ASP A 41 -11.89 -10.66 -8.32
N TRP A 42 -12.15 -11.08 -7.08
CA TRP A 42 -11.20 -11.19 -5.99
C TRP A 42 -11.62 -12.36 -5.09
N PRO A 43 -10.70 -13.18 -4.54
CA PRO A 43 -9.23 -13.05 -4.57
C PRO A 43 -8.56 -13.52 -5.86
N GLY A 44 -9.26 -14.30 -6.69
CA GLY A 44 -8.76 -14.79 -7.98
C GLY A 44 -8.87 -13.78 -9.13
N CYS A 45 -8.60 -14.25 -10.34
CA CYS A 45 -8.79 -13.56 -11.60
C CYS A 45 -9.49 -14.50 -12.58
N TYR A 46 -10.63 -14.10 -13.10
CA TYR A 46 -11.49 -14.93 -13.95
C TYR A 46 -11.84 -16.27 -13.28
N GLY A 47 -12.08 -16.26 -11.95
CA GLY A 47 -12.40 -17.46 -11.16
C GLY A 47 -11.20 -18.38 -10.89
N ARG A 48 -9.97 -17.97 -11.25
CA ARG A 48 -8.75 -18.78 -11.11
C ARG A 48 -7.74 -18.09 -10.19
N LEU A 49 -7.06 -18.86 -9.34
CA LEU A 49 -6.10 -18.31 -8.36
C LEU A 49 -4.66 -18.28 -8.84
N LEU A 50 -4.21 -19.22 -9.67
CA LEU A 50 -2.80 -19.40 -10.04
C LEU A 50 -2.55 -19.43 -11.54
N ASN A 51 -3.52 -19.88 -12.33
CA ASN A 51 -3.43 -20.02 -13.78
C ASN A 51 -4.42 -19.06 -14.44
N LEU A 52 -3.93 -17.93 -14.96
CA LEU A 52 -4.78 -17.06 -15.76
C LEU A 52 -5.15 -17.75 -17.09
N PRO A 53 -6.34 -17.45 -17.66
CA PRO A 53 -6.72 -17.94 -18.97
C PRO A 53 -5.70 -17.52 -20.04
N ASP A 54 -5.00 -18.50 -20.62
CA ASP A 54 -3.99 -18.32 -21.66
C ASP A 54 -4.32 -19.07 -22.96
N GLN A 55 -5.08 -20.16 -22.86
CA GLN A 55 -5.58 -20.93 -24.00
C GLN A 55 -6.87 -20.33 -24.57
N ALA A 56 -7.04 -20.43 -25.90
CA ALA A 56 -8.19 -19.88 -26.61
C ALA A 56 -9.55 -20.31 -26.02
N GLN A 57 -9.68 -21.59 -25.66
CA GLN A 57 -10.90 -22.10 -25.04
C GLN A 57 -11.16 -21.48 -23.65
N GLN A 58 -10.13 -21.38 -22.82
CA GLN A 58 -10.24 -20.78 -21.48
C GLN A 58 -10.57 -19.28 -21.56
N ILE A 59 -9.99 -18.58 -22.52
CA ILE A 59 -10.28 -17.17 -22.79
C ILE A 59 -11.74 -17.02 -23.26
N ALA A 60 -12.22 -17.90 -24.14
CA ALA A 60 -13.61 -17.88 -24.60
C ALA A 60 -14.60 -18.12 -23.44
N GLU A 61 -14.33 -19.10 -22.58
CA GLU A 61 -15.13 -19.38 -21.38
C GLU A 61 -15.11 -18.20 -20.40
N ALA A 62 -13.95 -17.61 -20.16
CA ALA A 62 -13.81 -16.44 -19.28
C ALA A 62 -14.53 -15.21 -19.83
N ASN A 63 -14.43 -14.95 -21.12
CA ASN A 63 -15.13 -13.85 -21.79
C ASN A 63 -16.65 -14.06 -21.80
N ALA A 64 -17.11 -15.31 -21.89
CA ALA A 64 -18.53 -15.64 -21.77
C ALA A 64 -19.05 -15.43 -20.34
N ALA A 65 -18.25 -15.75 -19.32
CA ALA A 65 -18.60 -15.52 -17.92
C ALA A 65 -18.54 -14.04 -17.50
N TYR A 66 -17.62 -13.27 -18.08
CA TYR A 66 -17.38 -11.86 -17.77
C TYR A 66 -17.47 -10.97 -19.02
N PRO A 67 -18.66 -10.81 -19.63
CA PRO A 67 -18.83 -10.14 -20.93
C PRO A 67 -18.43 -8.65 -20.91
N HIS A 68 -18.49 -8.01 -19.74
CA HIS A 68 -18.14 -6.59 -19.58
C HIS A 68 -16.67 -6.34 -19.20
N ARG A 69 -15.88 -7.40 -18.97
CA ARG A 69 -14.45 -7.31 -18.63
C ARG A 69 -13.68 -8.43 -19.34
N PRO A 70 -13.51 -8.36 -20.67
CA PRO A 70 -12.82 -9.40 -21.42
C PRO A 70 -11.38 -9.59 -20.94
N VAL A 71 -10.84 -10.79 -21.13
CA VAL A 71 -9.49 -11.15 -20.69
C VAL A 71 -8.45 -10.27 -21.38
N GLU A 72 -7.75 -9.46 -20.58
CA GLU A 72 -6.55 -8.74 -20.96
C GLU A 72 -5.35 -9.31 -20.18
N PRO A 73 -4.64 -10.34 -20.71
CA PRO A 73 -3.66 -11.11 -19.95
C PRO A 73 -2.58 -10.24 -19.30
N ALA A 74 -2.12 -9.20 -20.00
CA ALA A 74 -1.10 -8.30 -19.50
C ALA A 74 -1.58 -7.46 -18.29
N LYS A 75 -2.82 -6.98 -18.27
CA LYS A 75 -3.37 -6.24 -17.13
C LYS A 75 -3.64 -7.19 -15.96
N ALA A 76 -4.27 -8.32 -16.27
CA ALA A 76 -4.62 -9.35 -15.30
C ALA A 76 -3.40 -9.89 -14.54
N TRP A 77 -2.27 -10.11 -15.24
CA TRP A 77 -1.04 -10.55 -14.58
C TRP A 77 -0.45 -9.49 -13.65
N LYS A 78 -0.50 -8.21 -14.03
CA LYS A 78 0.02 -7.14 -13.16
C LYS A 78 -0.74 -7.10 -11.83
N GLU A 79 -2.07 -7.24 -11.87
CA GLU A 79 -2.86 -7.35 -10.65
C GLU A 79 -2.50 -8.60 -9.84
N MET A 80 -2.47 -9.77 -10.47
CA MET A 80 -2.24 -11.03 -9.76
C MET A 80 -0.86 -11.07 -9.09
N VAL A 81 0.19 -10.57 -9.75
CA VAL A 81 1.53 -10.45 -9.15
C VAL A 81 1.51 -9.55 -7.92
N HIS A 82 0.81 -8.41 -7.98
CA HIS A 82 0.63 -7.54 -6.82
C HIS A 82 -0.13 -8.25 -5.68
N ARG A 83 -1.22 -8.97 -6.00
CA ARG A 83 -2.01 -9.73 -5.00
C ARG A 83 -1.19 -10.85 -4.34
N TYR A 84 -0.35 -11.56 -5.08
CA TYR A 84 0.54 -12.57 -4.51
C TYR A 84 1.59 -11.96 -3.59
N GLY A 85 2.19 -10.83 -3.99
CA GLY A 85 3.11 -10.08 -3.14
C GLY A 85 2.46 -9.64 -1.84
N ALA A 86 1.25 -9.10 -1.90
CA ALA A 86 0.47 -8.70 -0.73
C ALA A 86 0.09 -9.90 0.16
N GLY A 87 -0.31 -11.03 -0.44
CA GLY A 87 -0.60 -12.27 0.29
C GLY A 87 0.64 -12.83 1.03
N MET A 88 1.80 -12.86 0.36
CA MET A 88 3.06 -13.26 0.97
C MET A 88 3.47 -12.32 2.13
N LEU A 89 3.27 -11.01 1.96
CA LEU A 89 3.48 -10.04 3.03
C LEU A 89 2.54 -10.31 4.22
N GLY A 90 1.26 -10.59 3.97
CA GLY A 90 0.29 -10.94 5.01
C GLY A 90 0.70 -12.18 5.81
N LEU A 91 1.15 -13.24 5.15
CA LEU A 91 1.67 -14.44 5.81
C LEU A 91 2.91 -14.14 6.64
N LEU A 92 3.84 -13.35 6.11
CA LEU A 92 5.05 -12.98 6.84
C LEU A 92 4.75 -12.13 8.09
N VAL A 93 3.82 -11.18 8.00
CA VAL A 93 3.39 -10.39 9.16
C VAL A 93 2.59 -11.23 10.16
N LEU A 94 1.79 -12.19 9.71
CA LEU A 94 1.15 -13.16 10.59
C LEU A 94 2.18 -13.96 11.39
N VAL A 95 3.26 -14.42 10.74
CA VAL A 95 4.37 -15.11 11.42
C VAL A 95 5.04 -14.17 12.44
N LEU A 96 5.31 -12.91 12.07
CA LEU A 96 5.86 -11.90 13.00
C LEU A 96 4.94 -11.69 14.21
N ALA A 97 3.64 -11.51 14.00
CA ALA A 97 2.66 -11.35 15.05
C ALA A 97 2.59 -12.57 15.97
N ALA A 98 2.61 -13.78 15.42
CA ALA A 98 2.63 -15.03 16.18
C ALA A 98 3.92 -15.17 17.02
N LEU A 99 5.08 -14.84 16.45
CA LEU A 99 6.36 -14.85 17.18
C LEU A 99 6.38 -13.80 18.30
N ALA A 100 5.88 -12.60 18.01
CA ALA A 100 5.76 -11.53 19.00
C ALA A 100 4.86 -11.94 20.16
N TRP A 101 3.70 -12.52 19.89
CA TRP A 101 2.78 -13.02 20.89
C TRP A 101 3.37 -14.18 21.71
N ARG A 102 4.01 -15.15 21.05
CA ARG A 102 4.64 -16.30 21.73
C ARG A 102 5.77 -15.85 22.67
N ASN A 103 6.49 -14.79 22.30
CA ASN A 103 7.59 -14.24 23.09
C ASN A 103 7.14 -13.08 24.01
N ARG A 104 5.83 -12.85 24.20
CA ARG A 104 5.29 -11.70 24.97
C ARG A 104 5.74 -11.58 26.43
N ARG A 105 6.30 -12.64 27.00
CA ARG A 105 6.86 -12.64 28.37
C ARG A 105 8.22 -11.92 28.43
N ASP A 106 8.87 -11.69 27.29
CA ASP A 106 10.10 -10.92 27.22
C ASP A 106 9.78 -9.41 27.15
N PRO A 107 10.20 -8.59 28.13
CA PRO A 107 9.93 -7.14 28.13
C PRO A 107 10.48 -6.40 26.91
N SER A 108 11.53 -6.95 26.26
CA SER A 108 12.15 -6.35 25.07
C SER A 108 11.42 -6.66 23.76
N GLN A 109 10.45 -7.59 23.78
CA GLN A 109 9.71 -8.00 22.59
C GLN A 109 8.55 -7.02 22.30
N PRO A 110 8.53 -6.35 21.14
CA PRO A 110 7.36 -5.60 20.72
C PRO A 110 6.20 -6.56 20.39
N VAL A 111 5.04 -6.36 21.02
CA VAL A 111 3.83 -7.18 20.80
C VAL A 111 2.72 -6.38 20.11
N ALA A 112 2.42 -5.18 20.60
CA ALA A 112 1.33 -4.36 20.08
C ALA A 112 1.52 -3.98 18.60
N LEU A 113 2.74 -3.60 18.20
CA LEU A 113 3.01 -3.13 16.83
C LEU A 113 2.86 -4.26 15.77
N PRO A 114 3.43 -5.46 15.94
CA PRO A 114 3.15 -6.58 15.03
C PRO A 114 1.67 -6.96 14.94
N LEU A 115 0.91 -6.90 16.04
CA LEU A 115 -0.54 -7.17 16.02
C LEU A 115 -1.31 -6.06 15.28
N ALA A 116 -0.95 -4.80 15.50
CA ALA A 116 -1.54 -3.67 14.77
C ALA A 116 -1.24 -3.75 13.27
N LEU A 117 -0.01 -4.13 12.89
CA LEU A 117 0.38 -4.39 11.49
C LEU A 117 -0.45 -5.51 10.86
N LEU A 118 -0.72 -6.59 11.59
CA LEU A 118 -1.58 -7.67 11.10
C LEU A 118 -3.02 -7.17 10.86
N GLY A 119 -3.59 -6.41 11.79
CA GLY A 119 -4.91 -5.80 11.61
C GLY A 119 -4.95 -4.81 10.44
N LEU A 120 -3.92 -3.96 10.29
CA LEU A 120 -3.80 -3.01 9.20
C LEU A 120 -3.70 -3.71 7.84
N ILE A 121 -2.91 -4.77 7.72
CA ILE A 121 -2.81 -5.54 6.47
C ILE A 121 -4.15 -6.24 6.14
N GLY A 122 -4.84 -6.79 7.14
CA GLY A 122 -6.18 -7.34 6.94
C GLY A 122 -7.16 -6.28 6.39
N PHE A 123 -7.15 -5.08 6.96
CA PHE A 123 -7.95 -3.97 6.44
C PHE A 123 -7.50 -3.52 5.05
N GLN A 124 -6.20 -3.52 4.76
CA GLN A 124 -5.67 -3.24 3.42
C GLN A 124 -6.10 -4.26 2.38
N SER A 125 -6.20 -5.55 2.74
CA SER A 125 -6.77 -6.56 1.86
C SER A 125 -8.24 -6.28 1.52
N LEU A 126 -9.03 -5.80 2.50
CA LEU A 126 -10.42 -5.37 2.25
C LEU A 126 -10.48 -4.15 1.33
N LEU A 127 -9.63 -3.14 1.57
CA LEU A 127 -9.53 -1.98 0.68
C LEU A 127 -9.13 -2.38 -0.75
N GLY A 128 -8.16 -3.29 -0.90
CA GLY A 128 -7.74 -3.82 -2.21
C GLY A 128 -8.80 -4.70 -2.90
N MET A 129 -9.69 -5.34 -2.14
CA MET A 129 -10.89 -5.97 -2.70
C MET A 129 -11.88 -4.91 -3.18
N TRP A 130 -12.10 -3.85 -2.39
CA TRP A 130 -13.01 -2.76 -2.75
C TRP A 130 -12.52 -1.91 -3.93
N THR A 131 -11.20 -1.82 -4.18
CA THR A 131 -10.71 -1.17 -5.41
C THR A 131 -11.22 -1.88 -6.66
N VAL A 132 -11.39 -3.21 -6.60
CA VAL A 132 -11.93 -4.01 -7.71
C VAL A 132 -13.46 -3.99 -7.74
N THR A 133 -14.11 -4.23 -6.59
CA THR A 133 -15.58 -4.35 -6.55
C THR A 133 -16.31 -3.01 -6.66
N TRP A 134 -15.68 -1.91 -6.23
CA TRP A 134 -16.22 -0.55 -6.38
C TRP A 134 -15.56 0.22 -7.52
N GLN A 135 -14.90 -0.46 -8.46
CA GLN A 135 -14.40 0.14 -9.70
C GLN A 135 -13.54 1.39 -9.45
N LEU A 136 -12.51 1.24 -8.60
CA LEU A 136 -11.49 2.24 -8.33
C LEU A 136 -12.02 3.57 -7.78
N LYS A 137 -13.09 3.57 -6.96
CA LYS A 137 -13.53 4.81 -6.28
C LYS A 137 -12.35 5.54 -5.62
N PRO A 138 -12.17 6.85 -5.87
CA PRO A 138 -10.99 7.57 -5.40
C PRO A 138 -10.73 7.41 -3.91
N ILE A 139 -11.76 7.49 -3.07
CA ILE A 139 -11.60 7.35 -1.62
C ILE A 139 -11.02 5.99 -1.19
N VAL A 140 -11.39 4.90 -1.89
CA VAL A 140 -10.88 3.55 -1.57
C VAL A 140 -9.45 3.40 -2.04
N VAL A 141 -9.14 3.85 -3.27
CA VAL A 141 -7.79 3.83 -3.82
C VAL A 141 -6.84 4.65 -2.93
N MET A 142 -7.29 5.81 -2.45
CA MET A 142 -6.55 6.64 -1.51
C MET A 142 -6.34 5.97 -0.16
N GLY A 143 -7.38 5.38 0.42
CA GLY A 143 -7.26 4.62 1.67
C GLY A 143 -6.28 3.46 1.53
N HIS A 144 -6.30 2.76 0.39
CA HIS A 144 -5.36 1.68 0.08
C HIS A 144 -3.91 2.21 0.02
N LEU A 145 -3.66 3.27 -0.75
CA LEU A 145 -2.34 3.91 -0.85
C LEU A 145 -1.80 4.36 0.51
N LEU A 146 -2.59 5.12 1.27
CA LEU A 146 -2.17 5.67 2.56
C LEU A 146 -1.89 4.58 3.59
N GLY A 147 -2.72 3.53 3.66
CA GLY A 147 -2.46 2.43 4.57
C GLY A 147 -1.30 1.53 4.12
N GLY A 148 -1.03 1.41 2.81
CA GLY A 148 0.17 0.77 2.28
C GLY A 148 1.46 1.48 2.71
N LEU A 149 1.51 2.80 2.54
CA LEU A 149 2.65 3.62 3.00
C LEU A 149 2.77 3.64 4.53
N THR A 150 1.65 3.64 5.25
CA THR A 150 1.64 3.49 6.71
C THR A 150 2.22 2.14 7.13
N THR A 151 1.88 1.05 6.45
CA THR A 151 2.45 -0.29 6.71
C THR A 151 3.97 -0.28 6.53
N LEU A 152 4.46 0.33 5.45
CA LEU A 152 5.89 0.50 5.19
C LEU A 152 6.57 1.29 6.33
N GLY A 153 6.01 2.43 6.72
CA GLY A 153 6.52 3.27 7.81
C GLY A 153 6.52 2.55 9.17
N LEU A 154 5.47 1.79 9.48
CA LEU A 154 5.38 1.02 10.73
C LEU A 154 6.35 -0.17 10.76
N LEU A 155 6.61 -0.84 9.64
CA LEU A 155 7.65 -1.87 9.55
C LEU A 155 9.05 -1.28 9.68
N ALA A 156 9.32 -0.13 9.06
CA ALA A 156 10.58 0.59 9.23
C ALA A 156 10.77 1.01 10.69
N TRP A 157 9.72 1.52 11.34
CA TRP A 157 9.73 1.82 12.77
C TRP A 157 9.99 0.59 13.63
N LEU A 158 9.37 -0.56 13.30
CA LEU A 158 9.60 -1.82 14.00
C LEU A 158 11.06 -2.30 13.87
N VAL A 159 11.70 -2.11 12.72
CA VAL A 159 13.13 -2.37 12.52
C VAL A 159 13.99 -1.46 13.41
N LEU A 160 13.75 -0.15 13.39
CA LEU A 160 14.52 0.83 14.15
C LEU A 160 14.41 0.61 15.67
N ARG A 161 13.20 0.26 16.15
CA ARG A 161 12.97 -0.03 17.57
C ARG A 161 13.76 -1.24 18.07
N GLN A 162 14.04 -2.20 17.19
CA GLN A 162 14.85 -3.38 17.53
C GLN A 162 16.35 -3.12 17.48
N GLY A 163 16.78 -2.16 16.64
CA GLY A 163 18.18 -1.75 16.46
C GLY A 163 18.77 -0.95 17.62
N ARG A 164 17.92 -0.43 18.53
CA ARG A 164 18.34 0.14 19.83
C ARG A 164 18.84 -0.99 20.74
N ARG A 165 20.07 -1.43 20.47
CA ARG A 165 20.89 -2.26 21.35
C ARG A 165 21.46 -1.33 22.42
N ASP A 166 21.25 -1.67 23.68
CA ASP A 166 21.72 -0.98 24.89
C ASP A 166 21.00 0.33 25.28
N PRO A 167 20.20 0.29 26.37
CA PRO A 167 19.79 1.50 27.09
C PRO A 167 20.97 2.27 27.71
N LEU A 168 22.16 1.65 27.80
CA LEU A 168 23.33 2.16 28.52
C LEU A 168 24.23 3.09 27.68
N THR A 169 24.10 3.10 26.35
CA THR A 169 24.88 3.98 25.44
C THR A 169 24.10 5.19 24.93
N LEU A 170 22.81 5.27 25.25
CA LEU A 170 22.07 6.52 25.12
C LEU A 170 22.37 7.35 26.36
N SER A 171 23.50 8.10 26.31
CA SER A 171 23.52 9.39 27.01
C SER A 171 22.18 10.06 26.67
N PRO A 172 21.36 10.41 27.67
CA PRO A 172 20.13 11.06 27.34
C PRO A 172 20.53 12.31 26.56
N LEU A 173 19.88 12.55 25.42
CA LEU A 173 19.70 13.90 24.89
C LEU A 173 18.82 14.69 25.91
N ALA A 174 19.23 14.68 27.18
CA ALA A 174 18.70 15.43 28.29
C ALA A 174 19.41 16.78 28.27
N GLY A 175 18.92 17.63 27.39
CA GLY A 175 19.32 19.02 27.34
C GLY A 175 18.53 19.67 26.22
N GLY A 176 17.29 20.08 26.52
CA GLY A 176 16.50 21.13 25.84
C GLY A 176 16.27 21.13 24.32
N GLU A 177 17.17 20.60 23.51
CA GLU A 177 17.25 20.77 22.05
C GLU A 177 16.39 19.78 21.26
N GLY A 178 15.84 18.75 21.92
CA GLY A 178 15.01 17.74 21.28
C GLY A 178 13.58 18.19 20.97
N THR A 179 13.07 19.27 21.57
CA THR A 179 11.69 19.74 21.36
C THR A 179 11.53 20.45 20.03
N GLU A 180 12.46 21.32 19.64
CA GLU A 180 12.43 22.04 18.36
C GLU A 180 12.64 21.09 17.17
N LEU A 181 13.65 20.20 17.24
CA LEU A 181 13.86 19.20 16.19
C LEU A 181 12.65 18.27 16.04
N ARG A 182 12.02 17.86 17.16
CA ARG A 182 10.78 17.07 17.12
C ARG A 182 9.62 17.85 16.50
N ARG A 183 9.47 19.14 16.79
CA ARG A 183 8.45 19.99 16.16
C ARG A 183 8.66 20.07 14.65
N TYR A 184 9.89 20.35 14.19
CA TYR A 184 10.20 20.39 12.76
C TYR A 184 10.01 19.03 12.08
N ALA A 185 10.37 17.93 12.73
CA ALA A 185 10.14 16.58 12.21
C ALA A 185 8.64 16.27 12.07
N LEU A 186 7.81 16.66 13.05
CA LEU A 186 6.36 16.49 12.98
C LEU A 186 5.74 17.39 11.90
N LEU A 187 6.22 18.62 11.74
CA LEU A 187 5.81 19.51 10.66
C LEU A 187 6.17 18.92 9.30
N GLY A 188 7.40 18.44 9.13
CA GLY A 188 7.86 17.78 7.91
C GLY A 188 7.04 16.53 7.58
N LEU A 189 6.70 15.72 8.58
CA LEU A 189 5.81 14.57 8.40
C LEU A 189 4.41 14.99 7.97
N ALA A 190 3.84 16.03 8.59
CA ALA A 190 2.53 16.54 8.22
C ALA A 190 2.51 17.06 6.77
N LEU A 191 3.51 17.84 6.37
CA LEU A 191 3.67 18.33 5.01
C LEU A 191 3.82 17.18 4.01
N LEU A 192 4.61 16.15 4.34
CA LEU A 192 4.77 14.96 3.52
C LEU A 192 3.44 14.20 3.35
N VAL A 193 2.66 14.03 4.42
CA VAL A 193 1.35 13.38 4.36
C VAL A 193 0.39 14.17 3.46
N VAL A 194 0.35 15.50 3.61
CA VAL A 194 -0.46 16.36 2.73
C VAL A 194 -0.02 16.21 1.27
N GLN A 195 1.28 16.23 1.00
CA GLN A 195 1.82 16.05 -0.35
C GLN A 195 1.42 14.69 -0.96
N ILE A 196 1.53 13.61 -0.18
CA ILE A 196 1.12 12.27 -0.60
C ILE A 196 -0.38 12.23 -0.88
N ILE A 197 -1.20 12.87 -0.03
CA ILE A 197 -2.66 12.93 -0.23
C ILE A 197 -2.99 13.66 -1.53
N LEU A 198 -2.40 14.83 -1.77
CA LEU A 198 -2.66 15.62 -2.97
C LEU A 198 -2.20 14.89 -4.26
N GLY A 199 -0.99 14.31 -4.24
CA GLY A 199 -0.48 13.53 -5.37
C GLY A 199 -1.29 12.25 -5.61
N GLY A 200 -1.64 11.55 -4.54
CA GLY A 200 -2.51 10.38 -4.61
C GLY A 200 -3.90 10.73 -5.16
N TRP A 201 -4.48 11.85 -4.73
CA TRP A 201 -5.81 12.29 -5.18
C TRP A 201 -5.81 12.61 -6.68
N THR A 202 -4.74 13.25 -7.15
CA THR A 202 -4.51 13.52 -8.58
C THR A 202 -4.44 12.21 -9.37
N SER A 203 -3.66 11.24 -8.87
CA SER A 203 -3.58 9.92 -9.49
C SER A 203 -4.93 9.19 -9.48
N ALA A 204 -5.64 9.17 -8.35
CA ALA A 204 -6.92 8.47 -8.16
C ALA A 204 -8.03 8.99 -9.07
N ASN A 205 -7.99 10.27 -9.42
CA ASN A 205 -8.93 10.91 -10.35
C ASN A 205 -8.45 10.91 -11.81
N TYR A 206 -7.37 10.18 -12.15
CA TYR A 206 -6.81 10.12 -13.50
C TYR A 206 -6.40 11.52 -14.07
N ALA A 207 -6.07 12.46 -13.19
CA ALA A 207 -5.78 13.84 -13.54
C ALA A 207 -4.28 14.12 -13.80
N ALA A 208 -3.45 13.08 -13.86
CA ALA A 208 -1.99 13.23 -13.98
C ALA A 208 -1.54 13.96 -15.25
N LEU A 209 -2.32 13.85 -16.35
CA LEU A 209 -2.05 14.50 -17.64
C LEU A 209 -2.96 15.71 -17.91
N ALA A 210 -3.70 16.19 -16.90
CA ALA A 210 -4.61 17.33 -17.07
C ALA A 210 -3.86 18.63 -17.41
N CYS A 211 -2.63 18.78 -16.90
CA CYS A 211 -1.72 19.87 -17.18
C CYS A 211 -0.45 19.30 -17.82
N PRO A 212 -0.30 19.37 -19.16
CA PRO A 212 0.89 18.85 -19.85
C PRO A 212 2.12 19.76 -19.70
N ASP A 213 1.91 21.03 -19.33
CA ASP A 213 2.95 22.04 -19.22
C ASP A 213 3.35 22.28 -17.75
N PHE A 214 4.50 22.92 -17.54
CA PHE A 214 4.94 23.43 -16.24
C PHE A 214 5.75 24.72 -16.45
N PRO A 215 5.53 25.80 -15.65
CA PRO A 215 4.69 25.90 -14.46
C PRO A 215 3.21 26.24 -14.72
N THR A 216 2.83 26.56 -15.96
CA THR A 216 1.44 26.82 -16.35
C THR A 216 0.66 25.52 -16.56
N CYS A 217 -0.66 25.57 -16.54
CA CYS A 217 -1.52 24.46 -16.95
C CYS A 217 -2.29 24.84 -18.23
N GLN A 218 -2.03 24.13 -19.34
CA GLN A 218 -2.61 24.44 -20.65
C GLN A 218 -2.38 25.90 -21.06
N THR A 219 -1.15 26.39 -20.88
CA THR A 219 -0.75 27.82 -21.06
C THR A 219 -1.35 28.85 -20.08
N TYR A 220 -2.28 28.46 -19.20
CA TYR A 220 -2.84 29.36 -18.18
C TYR A 220 -2.08 29.27 -16.86
N TRP A 221 -1.80 30.42 -16.24
CA TRP A 221 -1.30 30.48 -14.85
C TRP A 221 -2.39 30.17 -13.82
N TRP A 222 -3.65 30.47 -14.16
CA TRP A 222 -4.81 30.21 -13.32
C TRP A 222 -6.00 29.79 -14.20
N PRO A 223 -6.09 28.51 -14.61
CA PRO A 223 -7.21 28.03 -15.42
C PRO A 223 -8.52 28.07 -14.62
N PRO A 224 -9.69 28.08 -15.29
CA PRO A 224 -10.96 27.88 -14.62
C PRO A 224 -10.99 26.51 -13.94
N MET A 225 -11.29 26.49 -12.64
CA MET A 225 -11.27 25.28 -11.81
C MET A 225 -12.62 25.05 -11.13
N ASP A 226 -13.08 23.81 -11.14
CA ASP A 226 -14.23 23.37 -10.35
C ASP A 226 -13.77 22.51 -9.17
N PHE A 227 -13.59 23.17 -8.02
CA PHE A 227 -13.19 22.49 -6.79
C PHE A 227 -14.28 21.61 -6.18
N ARG A 228 -15.56 21.84 -6.50
CA ARG A 228 -16.65 20.99 -5.99
C ARG A 228 -16.56 19.62 -6.63
N GLU A 229 -16.42 19.58 -7.95
CA GLU A 229 -16.25 18.34 -8.69
C GLU A 229 -14.89 17.67 -8.46
N ALA A 230 -13.83 18.46 -8.24
CA ALA A 230 -12.48 17.93 -8.01
C ALA A 230 -12.35 17.12 -6.72
N PHE A 231 -13.13 17.45 -5.67
CA PHE A 231 -13.04 16.81 -4.36
C PHE A 231 -14.22 15.91 -4.01
N THR A 232 -15.02 15.50 -5.00
CA THR A 232 -16.10 14.52 -4.84
C THR A 232 -15.53 13.12 -4.52
N PRO A 233 -15.72 12.57 -3.30
CA PRO A 233 -15.04 11.32 -2.90
C PRO A 233 -15.51 10.06 -3.62
N TRP A 234 -16.72 10.08 -4.15
CA TRP A 234 -17.41 8.93 -4.72
C TRP A 234 -17.54 8.97 -6.26
N ARG A 235 -16.71 9.78 -6.92
CA ARG A 235 -16.76 10.00 -8.36
C ARG A 235 -16.70 8.67 -9.13
N GLY A 236 -17.59 8.51 -10.12
CA GLY A 236 -17.49 7.43 -11.10
C GLY A 236 -16.47 7.81 -12.15
N LEU A 237 -15.57 6.89 -12.50
CA LEU A 237 -14.44 7.20 -13.39
C LEU A 237 -14.78 7.06 -14.88
N GLY A 238 -16.05 6.85 -15.26
CA GLY A 238 -16.46 6.66 -16.67
C GLY A 238 -16.05 5.28 -17.20
N VAL A 239 -16.89 4.66 -18.02
CA VAL A 239 -16.70 3.27 -18.46
C VAL A 239 -15.68 3.19 -19.60
N SER A 240 -14.39 3.12 -19.26
CA SER A 240 -13.35 2.39 -19.99
C SER A 240 -11.99 2.68 -19.35
N TYR A 241 -11.46 1.70 -18.62
CA TYR A 241 -10.08 1.60 -18.16
C TYR A 241 -9.67 0.13 -18.23
#